data_AF-A0A5M6I4A4-F1
#
_entry.id   AF-A0A5M6I4A4-F1
#
_cell.length_a   1.000
_cell.length_b   1.000
_cell.length_c   1.000
_cell.angle_alpha   90.00
_cell.angle_beta   90.00
_cell.angle_gamma   90.00
#
_symmetry.space_group_name_H-M   'P 1'
#
loop_
_entity.id
_entity.type
_entity.pdbx_description
1 polymer ?
#
loop_
_entity_poly.entity_id
_entity_poly.type
_entity_poly.pdbx_seq_one_letter_code
_entity_poly.pdbx_strand_id
1 'polypeptide(L)'
;MSVDDVICHLMAWVDDQDWSTCRLAREAAVPESTLRGWRRPDWSPTVATLRKLEAVVPHDWRPSSPVSSDPPPPEAASPDANEAA
;
A
#
# COMPACT_ATOMS: atom_id res chain seq x y z
N MET A 1 8.13 -12.69 8.48
CA MET A 1 7.26 -11.51 8.35
C MET A 1 7.08 -10.91 9.73
N SER A 2 7.43 -9.64 9.91
CA SER A 2 7.27 -8.94 11.18
C SER A 2 5.86 -8.39 11.31
N VAL A 3 5.37 -8.11 12.52
CA VAL A 3 4.06 -7.47 12.74
C VAL A 3 3.93 -6.17 11.94
N ASP A 4 5.00 -5.36 11.97
CA ASP A 4 5.09 -4.10 11.23
C ASP A 4 4.93 -4.29 9.70
N ASP A 5 5.58 -5.33 9.16
CA ASP A 5 5.52 -5.68 7.73
C ASP A 5 4.09 -6.06 7.31
N VAL A 6 3.37 -6.84 8.14
CA VAL A 6 1.96 -7.19 7.92
C VAL A 6 1.08 -5.95 7.97
N ILE A 7 1.33 -5.03 8.91
CA ILE A 7 0.56 -3.79 9.04
C ILE A 7 0.76 -2.89 7.82
N CYS A 8 2.02 -2.68 7.39
CA CYS A 8 2.34 -1.93 6.19
C CYS A 8 1.69 -2.54 4.94
N HIS A 9 1.74 -3.86 4.81
CA HIS A 9 1.11 -4.58 3.70
C HIS A 9 -0.41 -4.40 3.68
N LEU A 10 -1.06 -4.54 4.84
CA LEU A 10 -2.49 -4.33 5.00
C LEU A 10 -2.89 -2.88 4.71
N MET A 11 -2.10 -1.90 5.16
CA MET A 11 -2.33 -0.49 4.89
C MET A 11 -2.31 -0.21 3.39
N ALA A 12 -1.32 -0.74 2.67
CA ALA A 12 -1.22 -0.58 1.23
C ALA A 12 -2.42 -1.19 0.49
N TRP A 13 -2.88 -2.37 0.91
CA TRP A 13 -4.06 -3.01 0.32
C TRP A 13 -5.34 -2.23 0.57
N VAL A 14 -5.54 -1.75 1.80
CA VAL A 14 -6.72 -0.95 2.17
C VAL A 14 -6.76 0.37 1.40
N ASP A 15 -5.61 0.97 1.14
CA ASP A 15 -5.47 2.20 0.36
C ASP A 15 -5.78 1.96 -1.13
N ASP A 16 -5.24 0.87 -1.71
CA ASP A 16 -5.51 0.44 -3.10
C ASP A 16 -7.01 0.19 -3.37
N GLN A 17 -7.73 -0.31 -2.36
CA GLN A 17 -9.16 -0.59 -2.45
C GLN A 17 -10.05 0.62 -2.11
N ASP A 18 -9.47 1.74 -1.68
CA ASP A 18 -10.18 2.92 -1.13
C ASP A 18 -11.12 2.55 0.05
N TRP A 19 -10.66 1.65 0.92
CA TRP A 19 -11.48 1.16 2.03
C TRP A 19 -11.33 2.02 3.29
N SER A 20 -12.48 2.35 3.88
CA SER A 20 -12.51 2.97 5.22
C SER A 20 -12.14 1.95 6.31
N THR A 21 -11.54 2.41 7.41
CA THR A 21 -11.21 1.59 8.58
C THR A 21 -12.43 0.80 9.12
N CYS A 22 -13.62 1.40 9.11
CA CYS A 22 -14.87 0.77 9.52
C CYS A 22 -15.24 -0.43 8.63
N ARG A 23 -14.97 -0.32 7.31
CA ARG A 23 -15.23 -1.40 6.35
C ARG A 23 -14.26 -2.55 6.57
N LEU A 24 -12.96 -2.24 6.70
CA LEU A 24 -11.94 -3.24 7.04
C LEU A 24 -12.28 -3.99 8.34
N ALA A 25 -12.74 -3.28 9.37
CA ALA A 25 -13.14 -3.88 10.64
C ALA A 25 -14.23 -4.93 10.47
N ARG A 26 -15.24 -4.60 9.64
CA ARG A 26 -16.38 -5.48 9.34
C ARG A 26 -15.94 -6.71 8.55
N GLU A 27 -15.13 -6.53 7.51
CA GLU A 27 -14.64 -7.62 6.66
C GLU A 27 -13.72 -8.57 7.44
N ALA A 28 -12.85 -8.03 8.31
CA ALA A 28 -11.97 -8.83 9.17
C ALA A 28 -12.67 -9.41 10.41
N ALA A 29 -13.96 -9.13 10.63
CA ALA A 29 -14.68 -9.49 11.85
C ALA A 29 -13.92 -9.12 13.13
N VAL A 30 -13.42 -7.88 13.18
CA VAL A 30 -12.74 -7.28 14.33
C VAL A 30 -13.50 -6.03 14.82
N PRO A 31 -13.49 -5.74 16.13
CA PRO A 31 -14.14 -4.54 16.64
C PRO A 31 -13.44 -3.29 16.11
N GLU A 32 -14.20 -2.28 15.68
CA GLU A 32 -13.66 -1.00 15.19
C GLU A 32 -12.75 -0.31 16.22
N SER A 33 -13.07 -0.44 17.51
CA SER A 33 -12.23 0.05 18.60
C SER A 33 -10.81 -0.53 18.57
N THR A 34 -10.64 -1.76 18.08
CA THR A 34 -9.34 -2.43 17.92
C THR A 34 -8.52 -1.78 16.81
N LEU A 35 -9.19 -1.34 15.74
CA LEU A 35 -8.56 -0.66 14.60
C LEU A 35 -8.45 0.86 14.80
N ARG A 36 -8.94 1.43 15.89
CA ARG A 36 -8.83 2.89 16.13
C ARG A 36 -7.38 3.40 16.12
N GLY A 37 -6.42 2.54 16.45
CA GLY A 37 -4.99 2.85 16.51
C GLY A 37 -4.13 2.21 15.42
N TRP A 38 -4.69 1.48 14.46
CA TRP A 38 -3.91 0.56 13.63
C TRP A 38 -2.83 1.17 12.73
N ARG A 39 -2.97 2.46 12.40
CA ARG A 39 -1.96 3.23 11.66
C ARG A 39 -0.87 3.84 12.54
N ARG A 40 -0.91 3.61 13.86
CA ARG A 40 0.07 4.13 14.81
C ARG A 40 1.16 3.09 15.07
N PRO A 41 2.43 3.49 15.20
CA PRO A 41 3.53 2.57 15.48
C PRO A 41 3.43 1.90 16.87
N ASP A 42 2.77 2.54 17.85
CA ASP A 42 2.50 1.97 19.18
C ASP A 42 1.35 0.94 19.19
N TRP A 43 0.74 0.65 18.04
CA TRP A 43 -0.35 -0.31 18.00
C TRP A 43 0.20 -1.74 18.12
N SER A 44 -0.23 -2.42 19.19
CA SER A 44 0.16 -3.79 19.49
C SER A 44 -1.03 -4.75 19.31
N PRO A 45 -1.36 -5.16 18.07
CA PRO A 45 -2.42 -6.12 17.84
C PRO A 45 -2.04 -7.52 18.36
N THR A 46 -3.06 -8.32 18.69
CA THR A 46 -2.83 -9.73 18.99
C THR A 46 -2.57 -10.53 17.71
N VAL A 47 -1.89 -11.67 17.84
CA VAL A 47 -1.68 -12.60 16.72
C VAL A 47 -3.00 -13.03 16.07
N ALA A 48 -4.06 -13.22 16.89
CA ALA A 48 -5.39 -13.56 16.39
C ALA A 48 -6.00 -12.43 15.54
N THR A 49 -5.81 -11.17 15.95
CA THR A 49 -6.23 -9.99 15.19
C THR A 49 -5.50 -9.90 13.85
N LEU A 50 -4.18 -10.10 13.86
CA LEU A 50 -3.36 -10.07 12.64
C LEU A 50 -3.82 -11.14 11.64
N ARG A 51 -4.06 -12.39 12.09
CA ARG A 51 -4.56 -13.45 11.20
C ARG A 51 -5.90 -13.12 10.56
N LYS A 52 -6.80 -12.48 11.31
CA LYS A 52 -8.10 -12.05 10.78
C LYS A 52 -7.96 -10.96 9.72
N LEU A 53 -7.07 -10.00 9.94
CA LEU A 53 -6.81 -8.92 8.99
C LEU A 53 -6.10 -9.43 7.74
N GLU A 54 -5.11 -10.30 7.90
CA GLU A 54 -4.39 -10.94 6.79
C GLU A 54 -5.33 -11.80 5.93
N ALA A 55 -6.32 -12.46 6.55
CA ALA A 55 -7.32 -13.23 5.81
C ALA A 55 -8.22 -12.39 4.88
N VAL A 56 -8.28 -11.07 5.07
CA VAL A 56 -8.99 -10.16 4.17
C VAL A 56 -8.16 -9.85 2.92
N VAL A 57 -6.83 -9.84 3.06
CA VAL A 57 -5.91 -9.55 1.95
C VAL A 57 -5.72 -10.85 1.14
N PRO A 58 -5.95 -10.83 -0.19
CA PRO A 58 -5.66 -11.99 -1.03
C PRO A 58 -4.17 -12.33 -0.98
N HIS A 59 -3.81 -13.61 -0.80
CA HIS A 59 -2.39 -14.04 -0.73
C HIS A 59 -1.59 -13.72 -2.01
N ASP A 60 -2.29 -13.67 -3.15
CA ASP A 60 -1.74 -13.33 -4.45
C ASP A 60 -1.57 -11.82 -4.65
N TRP A 61 -2.21 -10.99 -3.80
CA TRP A 61 -2.06 -9.56 -3.90
C TRP A 61 -0.62 -9.16 -3.61
N ARG A 62 -0.13 -8.24 -4.43
CA ARG A 62 1.17 -7.61 -4.30
C ARG A 62 0.93 -6.12 -4.38
N PRO A 63 1.53 -5.31 -3.51
CA PRO A 63 1.48 -3.87 -3.70
C PRO A 63 2.06 -3.59 -5.07
N SER A 64 1.26 -2.98 -5.94
CA SER A 64 1.77 -2.43 -7.19
C SER A 64 2.90 -1.51 -6.78
N SER A 65 4.14 -1.91 -7.07
CA SER A 65 5.31 -1.07 -6.82
C SER A 65 4.94 0.31 -7.33
N PRO A 66 4.98 1.37 -6.50
CA PRO A 66 4.79 2.70 -7.04
C PRO A 66 5.88 2.79 -8.10
N VAL A 67 5.47 2.85 -9.36
CA VAL A 67 6.36 3.22 -10.45
C VAL A 67 6.98 4.50 -9.95
N SER A 68 8.22 4.40 -9.48
CA SER A 68 9.16 5.51 -9.42
C SER A 68 8.90 6.21 -10.73
N SER A 69 8.38 7.43 -10.65
CA SER A 69 8.23 8.27 -11.82
C SER A 69 9.58 8.25 -12.50
N ASP A 70 9.70 7.45 -13.55
CA ASP A 70 10.75 7.57 -14.53
C ASP A 70 10.49 8.98 -15.08
N PRO A 71 11.33 9.99 -14.74
CA PRO A 71 11.19 11.27 -15.39
C PRO A 71 11.29 10.97 -16.89
N PRO A 72 10.37 11.50 -17.73
CA PRO A 72 10.44 11.22 -19.17
C PRO A 72 11.86 11.51 -19.64
N PRO A 73 12.44 10.67 -20.53
CA PRO A 73 13.78 10.90 -21.02
C PRO A 73 13.86 12.34 -21.52
N PRO A 74 14.96 13.08 -21.27
CA PRO A 74 15.11 14.39 -21.85
C PRO A 74 14.93 14.21 -23.35
N GLU A 75 13.89 14.85 -23.89
CA GLU A 75 13.64 14.95 -25.32
C GLU A 75 14.94 15.51 -25.93
N ALA A 76 15.78 14.59 -26.42
CA ALA A 76 17.01 14.94 -27.06
C ALA A 76 16.61 15.65 -28.35
N ALA A 77 16.69 16.97 -28.28
CA ALA A 77 16.73 17.95 -29.34
C ALA A 77 16.62 17.35 -30.74
N SER A 78 15.53 17.71 -31.42
CA SER A 78 15.42 17.61 -32.87
C SER A 78 16.75 17.98 -33.55
N PRO A 79 17.24 17.17 -34.50
CA PRO A 79 18.43 17.51 -35.25
C PRO A 79 18.06 18.64 -36.22
N ASP A 80 18.31 19.90 -35.83
CA ASP A 80 18.28 21.00 -36.79
C ASP A 80 19.58 20.98 -37.59
N ALA A 81 19.41 20.49 -38.82
CA ALA A 81 20.40 20.50 -39.86
C ALA A 81 20.62 21.94 -40.33
N ASN A 82 21.71 22.60 -39.91
CA ASN A 82 22.33 23.65 -40.72
C ASN A 82 23.76 23.98 -40.28
N GLU A 83 24.76 23.39 -40.92
CA GLU A 83 26.01 24.12 -41.15
C GLU A 83 26.49 23.83 -42.58
N ALA A 84 26.05 24.69 -43.48
CA ALA A 84 26.67 24.94 -44.76
C ALA A 84 27.63 26.13 -44.60
N ALA A 85 28.93 25.91 -44.83
CA ALA A 85 29.88 26.85 -45.45
C ALA A 85 31.27 26.23 -45.55
#